data_AF-A0A399ZLT5-F1
#
_entry.id   AF-A0A399ZLT5-F1
#
_cell.length_a   1.000
_cell.length_b   1.000
_cell.length_c   1.000
_cell.angle_alpha   90.00
_cell.angle_beta   90.00
_cell.angle_gamma   90.00
#
_symmetry.space_group_name_H-M   'P 1'
#
loop_
_entity.id
_entity.type
_entity.pdbx_description
1 polymer ?
#
loop_
_entity_poly.entity_id
_entity_poly.type
_entity_poly.pdbx_seq_one_letter_code
_entity_poly.pdbx_strand_id
1 'polypeptide(L)'
;ANKIVALGGEPVTAPRPVPPAATNRAMLEAVLAAEQQATRDYTQRAEQAGALGDKGLQVQLENMVSDESGHAQETERILRDWPV
;
A
#
# COMPACT_ATOMS: atom_id res chain seq x y z
N ALA A 1 -13.51 -2.93 -5.30
CA ALA A 1 -14.37 -2.23 -6.28
C ALA A 1 -15.74 -1.84 -5.71
N ASN A 2 -16.51 -2.75 -5.10
CA ASN A 2 -17.88 -2.47 -4.64
C ASN A 2 -18.04 -1.22 -3.76
N LYS A 3 -17.09 -0.93 -2.86
CA LYS A 3 -17.13 0.28 -2.03
C LYS A 3 -17.06 1.57 -2.86
N ILE A 4 -16.28 1.59 -3.95
CA ILE A 4 -16.18 2.76 -4.84
C ILE A 4 -17.54 3.05 -5.49
N VAL A 5 -18.20 2.00 -6.00
CA VAL A 5 -19.56 2.11 -6.59
C VAL A 5 -20.59 2.54 -5.54
N ALA A 6 -20.53 1.98 -4.32
CA ALA A 6 -21.42 2.35 -3.22
C ALA A 6 -21.29 3.82 -2.80
N LEU A 7 -20.11 4.42 -3.01
CA LEU A 7 -19.85 5.84 -2.78
C LEU A 7 -20.13 6.72 -4.02
N GLY A 8 -20.71 6.16 -5.08
CA GLY A 8 -21.10 6.88 -6.31
C GLY A 8 -19.97 7.08 -7.33
N GLY A 9 -18.83 6.42 -7.17
CA GLY A 9 -17.69 6.49 -8.08
C GLY A 9 -17.64 5.37 -9.12
N GLU A 10 -16.82 5.57 -10.16
CA GLU A 10 -16.48 4.56 -11.16
C GLU A 10 -15.09 3.96 -10.87
N PRO A 11 -14.96 2.64 -10.64
CA PRO A 11 -13.67 2.01 -10.38
C PRO A 11 -12.81 1.95 -11.64
N VAL A 12 -11.51 2.20 -11.48
CA VAL A 12 -10.51 2.02 -12.54
C VAL A 12 -9.74 0.72 -12.34
N THR A 13 -9.28 0.11 -13.44
CA THR A 13 -8.49 -1.13 -13.46
C THR A 13 -7.06 -0.94 -13.97
N ALA A 14 -6.71 0.27 -14.42
CA ALA A 14 -5.36 0.59 -14.85
C ALA A 14 -4.41 0.59 -13.63
N PRO A 15 -3.39 -0.29 -13.58
CA PRO A 15 -2.45 -0.34 -12.48
C PRO A 15 -1.44 0.80 -12.55
N ARG A 16 -0.78 1.09 -11.42
CA ARG A 16 0.40 1.95 -11.41
C ARG A 16 1.53 1.27 -12.21
N PRO A 17 2.28 2.00 -13.05
CA PRO A 17 3.43 1.42 -13.75
C PRO A 17 4.45 0.85 -12.77
N VAL A 18 4.92 -0.37 -13.02
CA VAL A 18 6.00 -1.02 -12.27
C VAL A 18 7.25 -0.97 -13.15
N PRO A 19 8.28 -0.18 -12.78
CA PRO A 19 9.50 -0.09 -13.58
C PRO A 19 10.25 -1.44 -13.55
N PRO A 20 10.90 -1.84 -14.65
CA PRO A 20 11.71 -3.05 -14.69
C PRO A 20 12.92 -2.91 -13.76
N ALA A 21 13.22 -3.97 -13.00
CA ALA A 21 14.41 -4.05 -12.16
C ALA A 21 15.49 -4.90 -12.84
N ALA A 22 16.74 -4.42 -12.85
CA ALA A 22 17.87 -5.13 -13.46
C ALA A 22 18.52 -6.17 -12.52
N THR A 23 18.24 -6.10 -11.21
CA THR A 23 18.80 -7.00 -10.19
C THR A 23 17.76 -7.33 -9.13
N ASN A 24 17.95 -8.45 -8.41
CA ASN A 24 17.08 -8.83 -7.30
C ASN A 24 17.08 -7.76 -6.19
N ARG A 25 18.23 -7.13 -5.93
CA ARG A 25 18.31 -6.04 -4.96
C ARG A 25 17.49 -4.83 -5.41
N ALA A 26 17.60 -4.41 -6.67
CA ALA A 26 16.79 -3.33 -7.22
C ALA A 26 15.29 -3.64 -7.20
N MET A 27 14.92 -4.92 -7.36
CA MET A 27 13.54 -5.37 -7.22
C MET A 27 13.03 -5.17 -5.78
N LEU A 28 13.81 -5.55 -4.77
CA LEU A 28 13.44 -5.37 -3.36
C LEU A 28 13.41 -3.90 -2.93
N GLU A 29 14.30 -3.07 -3.45
CA GLU A 29 14.27 -1.61 -3.24
C GLU A 29 12.98 -1.01 -3.84
N ALA A 30 12.56 -1.48 -5.02
CA ALA A 30 11.29 -1.09 -5.63
C ALA A 30 10.07 -1.58 -4.83
N VAL A 31 10.12 -2.80 -4.29
CA VAL A 31 9.08 -3.33 -3.38
C VAL A 31 8.99 -2.46 -2.14
N LEU A 32 10.10 -2.19 -1.45
CA LEU A 32 10.11 -1.35 -0.24
C LEU A 32 9.49 0.03 -0.51
N ALA A 33 9.83 0.66 -1.63
CA ALA A 33 9.23 1.92 -2.03
C ALA A 33 7.71 1.81 -2.29
N ALA A 34 7.26 0.72 -2.90
CA ALA A 34 5.85 0.47 -3.15
C ALA A 34 5.07 0.25 -1.84
N GLU A 35 5.59 -0.57 -0.91
CA GLU A 35 4.96 -0.81 0.39
C GLU A 35 4.83 0.49 1.19
N GLN A 36 5.90 1.29 1.26
CA GLN A 36 5.87 2.59 1.94
C GLN A 36 4.90 3.59 1.29
N GLN A 37 4.70 3.51 -0.03
CA GLN A 37 3.69 4.32 -0.71
C GLN A 37 2.28 3.82 -0.39
N ALA A 38 2.07 2.51 -0.38
CA ALA A 38 0.78 1.90 -0.05
C ALA A 38 0.36 2.25 1.38
N THR A 39 1.27 2.17 2.36
CA THR A 39 1.01 2.64 3.73
C THR A 39 0.50 4.08 3.74
N ARG A 40 1.20 5.01 3.05
CA ARG A 40 0.81 6.43 2.97
C ARG A 40 -0.56 6.62 2.32
N ASP A 41 -0.80 5.94 1.21
CA ASP A 41 -2.06 6.03 0.46
C ASP A 41 -3.24 5.52 1.32
N TYR A 42 -3.09 4.36 1.96
CA TYR A 42 -4.13 3.78 2.81
C TYR A 42 -4.35 4.57 4.10
N THR A 43 -3.31 5.12 4.73
CA THR A 43 -3.45 6.03 5.88
C THR A 43 -4.29 7.24 5.51
N GLN A 44 -3.97 7.89 4.38
CA GLN A 44 -4.76 9.04 3.93
C GLN A 44 -6.23 8.68 3.68
N ARG A 45 -6.50 7.50 3.09
CA ARG A 45 -7.88 7.06 2.86
C ARG A 45 -8.60 6.68 4.14
N ALA A 46 -7.91 6.12 5.13
CA ALA A 46 -8.49 5.81 6.44
C ALA A 46 -8.94 7.10 7.16
N GLU A 47 -8.11 8.15 7.13
CA GLU A 47 -8.47 9.48 7.67
C GLU A 47 -9.70 10.06 6.97
N GLN A 48 -9.76 9.96 5.64
CA GLN A 48 -10.90 10.43 4.86
C GLN A 48 -12.18 9.63 5.15
N ALA A 49 -12.07 8.31 5.30
CA ALA A 49 -13.19 7.44 5.69
C ALA A 49 -13.69 7.80 7.11
N GLY A 50 -12.76 8.09 8.04
CA GLY A 50 -13.09 8.58 9.37
C GLY A 50 -13.82 9.92 9.34
N ALA A 51 -13.34 10.87 8.53
CA ALA A 51 -13.98 12.18 8.35
C ALA A 51 -15.39 12.08 7.71
N LEU A 52 -15.61 11.07 6.87
CA LEU A 52 -16.92 10.75 6.29
C LEU A 52 -17.86 10.02 7.30
N GLY A 53 -17.32 9.51 8.40
CA GLY A 53 -18.06 8.68 9.36
C GLY A 53 -18.24 7.22 8.95
N ASP A 54 -17.59 6.74 7.88
CA ASP A 54 -17.63 5.34 7.47
C ASP A 54 -16.61 4.52 8.27
N LYS A 55 -16.98 4.17 9.51
CA LYS A 55 -16.08 3.46 10.43
C LYS A 55 -15.68 2.08 9.92
N GLY A 56 -16.56 1.39 9.18
CA GLY A 56 -16.26 0.08 8.61
C GLY A 56 -15.15 0.16 7.56
N LEU A 57 -15.24 1.15 6.66
CA LEU A 57 -14.18 1.40 5.67
C LEU A 57 -12.88 1.86 6.33
N GLN A 58 -12.96 2.73 7.34
CA GLN A 58 -11.77 3.17 8.07
C GLN A 58 -11.00 1.98 8.66
N VAL A 59 -11.69 1.08 9.39
CA VAL A 59 -11.06 -0.11 9.99
C VAL A 59 -10.46 -1.03 8.92
N GLN A 60 -11.15 -1.22 7.80
CA GLN A 60 -10.63 -2.02 6.70
C GLN A 60 -9.31 -1.45 6.14
N LEU A 61 -9.23 -0.13 5.96
CA LEU A 61 -8.02 0.54 5.48
C LEU A 61 -6.90 0.53 6.52
N GLU A 62 -7.22 0.68 7.81
CA GLU A 62 -6.25 0.56 8.91
C GLU A 62 -5.64 -0.85 8.99
N ASN A 63 -6.41 -1.90 8.71
CA ASN A 63 -5.87 -3.26 8.60
C ASN A 63 -4.89 -3.39 7.41
N MET A 64 -5.22 -2.81 6.25
CA MET A 64 -4.30 -2.79 5.11
C MET A 64 -3.01 -2.02 5.45
N VAL A 65 -3.11 -0.89 6.16
CA VAL A 65 -1.93 -0.16 6.68
C VAL A 65 -1.06 -1.06 7.56
N SER A 66 -1.66 -1.88 8.44
CA SER A 66 -0.94 -2.82 9.28
C SER A 66 -0.18 -3.87 8.46
N ASP A 67 -0.82 -4.44 7.43
CA ASP A 67 -0.21 -5.44 6.56
C ASP A 67 0.99 -4.87 5.80
N GLU A 68 0.80 -3.74 5.09
CA GLU A 68 1.90 -3.13 4.30
C GLU A 68 3.03 -2.61 5.19
N SER A 69 2.73 -2.18 6.41
CA SER A 69 3.76 -1.81 7.39
C SER A 69 4.64 -3.01 7.74
N GLY A 70 4.04 -4.19 7.91
CA GLY A 70 4.78 -5.44 8.13
C GLY A 70 5.61 -5.85 6.91
N HIS A 71 5.05 -5.76 5.71
CA HIS A 71 5.77 -6.05 4.46
C HIS A 71 6.97 -5.12 4.24
N ALA A 72 6.81 -3.83 4.50
CA ALA A 72 7.88 -2.84 4.41
C ALA A 72 9.01 -3.16 5.40
N GLN A 73 8.68 -3.46 6.66
CA GLN A 73 9.67 -3.78 7.69
C GLN A 73 10.46 -5.04 7.35
N GLU A 74 9.81 -6.10 6.88
CA GLU A 74 10.50 -7.33 6.49
C GLU A 74 11.39 -7.12 5.26
N THR A 75 10.91 -6.37 4.26
CA THR A 75 11.72 -6.03 3.08
C THR A 75 12.93 -5.19 3.45
N GLU A 76 12.76 -4.21 4.34
CA GLU A 76 13.86 -3.39 4.87
C GLU A 76 14.87 -4.25 5.65
N ARG A 77 14.41 -5.24 6.42
CA ARG A 77 15.28 -6.19 7.11
C ARG A 77 16.12 -7.00 6.11
N ILE A 78 15.50 -7.54 5.05
CA ILE A 78 16.20 -8.29 4.00
C ILE A 78 17.26 -7.43 3.31
N LEU A 79 16.93 -6.17 2.97
CA LEU A 79 17.87 -5.25 2.32
C LEU A 79 19.03 -4.85 3.24
N ARG A 80 18.78 -4.72 4.54
CA ARG A 80 19.79 -4.42 5.56
C ARG A 80 20.77 -5.57 5.74
N ASP A 81 20.28 -6.79 5.73
CA ASP A 81 21.06 -8.02 5.90
C ASP A 81 21.57 -8.59 4.55
N TRP A 82 21.49 -7.80 3.46
CA TRP A 82 21.79 -8.29 2.12
C TRP A 82 23.26 -8.71 1.99
N PRO A 83 23.54 -9.98 1.58
CA PRO A 83 24.91 -10.45 1.46
C PRO A 83 25.62 -9.67 0.34
N VAL A 84 26.77 -9.08 0.69
CA VAL A 84 27.69 -8.41 -0.22
C VAL A 84 28.54 -9.40 -1.01
#